data_AF-A0A1I7TSX5-F1
#
_entry.id   AF-A0A1I7TSX5-F1
#
_cell.length_a   1.000
_cell.length_b   1.000
_cell.length_c   1.000
_cell.angle_alpha   90.00
_cell.angle_beta   90.00
_cell.angle_gamma   90.00
#
_symmetry.space_group_name_H-M   'P 1'
#
loop_
_entity.id
_entity.type
_entity.pdbx_description
1 polymer ?
#
loop_
_entity_poly.entity_id
_entity_poly.type
_entity_poly.pdbx_seq_one_letter_code
_entity_poly.pdbx_strand_id
1 'polypeptide(L)'
;MTSTQNLSDYILYNYSKCSPDTSFLASWQGLAYPSHVIQFIGFPFQILTFWLILKKTPESMKSIKNPLMIAHILCTLLDFHFSTLVTPYMFLPSFTYIPIGILGLLRVPVLIQSFFMTETLIGKDCFVRFRN
;
A
#
# COMPACT_ATOMS: atom_id res chain seq x y z
N MET A 1 -8.83 1.51 -42.58
CA MET A 1 -8.61 0.87 -41.28
C MET A 1 -7.19 0.26 -41.27
N THR A 2 -6.14 1.05 -41.07
CA THR A 2 -4.74 0.58 -41.18
C THR A 2 -3.75 1.37 -40.30
N SER A 3 -4.21 1.98 -39.21
CA SER A 3 -3.33 2.78 -38.33
C SER A 3 -2.89 2.03 -37.06
N THR A 4 -3.69 1.08 -36.58
CA THR A 4 -3.43 0.37 -35.31
C THR A 4 -2.38 -0.75 -35.41
N GLN A 5 -2.14 -1.33 -36.59
CA GLN A 5 -1.09 -2.35 -36.75
C GLN A 5 0.32 -1.73 -36.70
N ASN A 6 0.54 -0.61 -37.40
CA ASN A 6 1.84 0.06 -37.43
C ASN A 6 2.28 0.62 -36.06
N LEU A 7 1.34 1.08 -35.23
CA LEU A 7 1.67 1.66 -33.94
C LEU A 7 2.11 0.61 -32.92
N SER A 8 1.40 -0.51 -32.81
CA SER A 8 1.75 -1.59 -31.89
C SER A 8 3.09 -2.23 -32.24
N ASP A 9 3.34 -2.45 -33.53
CA ASP A 9 4.60 -3.01 -34.03
C ASP A 9 5.76 -2.02 -33.83
N TYR A 10 5.51 -0.73 -34.04
CA TYR A 10 6.48 0.33 -33.74
C TYR A 10 6.83 0.39 -32.25
N ILE A 11 5.84 0.31 -31.35
CA ILE A 11 6.06 0.33 -29.90
C ILE A 11 6.89 -0.89 -29.49
N LEU A 12 6.52 -2.11 -29.92
CA LEU A 12 7.27 -3.34 -29.60
C LEU A 12 8.72 -3.31 -30.10
N TYR A 13 8.93 -2.84 -31.34
CA TYR A 13 10.27 -2.77 -31.93
C TYR A 13 11.15 -1.71 -31.26
N ASN A 14 10.59 -0.56 -30.88
CA ASN A 14 11.36 0.54 -30.28
C ASN A 14 11.60 0.32 -28.78
N TYR A 15 10.60 -0.14 -28.01
CA TYR A 15 10.75 -0.42 -26.58
C TYR A 15 11.77 -1.53 -26.30
N SER A 16 11.89 -2.54 -27.17
CA SER A 16 12.87 -3.62 -27.00
C SER A 16 14.33 -3.16 -27.18
N LYS A 17 14.55 -2.00 -27.81
CA LYS A 17 15.88 -1.37 -27.95
C LYS A 17 16.18 -0.34 -26.86
N CYS A 18 15.18 0.08 -26.08
CA CYS A 18 15.39 1.01 -24.98
C CYS A 18 16.07 0.28 -23.81
N SER A 19 17.16 0.85 -23.31
CA SER A 19 17.72 0.41 -22.04
C SER A 19 16.72 0.77 -20.93
N PRO A 20 16.40 -0.15 -20.01
CA PRO A 20 15.51 0.18 -18.89
C PRO A 20 16.10 1.34 -18.11
N ASP A 21 15.29 2.38 -17.89
CA ASP A 21 15.71 3.56 -17.14
C ASP A 21 16.13 3.15 -15.73
N THR A 22 17.42 3.28 -15.44
CA THR A 22 18.01 2.98 -14.11
C THR A 22 17.88 4.14 -13.13
N SER A 23 17.09 5.16 -13.51
CA SER A 23 16.77 6.31 -12.66
C SER A 23 16.20 5.83 -11.33
N PHE A 24 16.64 6.43 -10.22
CA PHE A 24 16.24 6.04 -8.87
C PHE A 24 14.72 5.93 -8.68
N LEU A 25 13.94 6.84 -9.28
CA LEU A 25 12.48 6.84 -9.23
C LEU A 25 11.81 5.72 -10.04
N ALA A 26 12.50 5.23 -11.08
CA ALA A 26 12.06 4.12 -11.92
C ALA A 26 12.61 2.76 -11.44
N SER A 27 13.32 2.77 -10.30
CA SER A 27 13.91 1.58 -9.72
C SER A 27 13.17 1.20 -8.44
N TRP A 28 13.02 -0.10 -8.21
CA TRP A 28 12.33 -0.61 -7.04
C TRP A 28 12.99 -0.19 -5.71
N GLN A 29 14.32 -0.01 -5.69
CA GLN A 29 15.05 0.46 -4.51
C GLN A 29 14.60 1.86 -4.10
N GLY A 30 14.30 2.72 -5.07
CA GLY A 30 13.89 4.09 -4.82
C GLY A 30 12.49 4.20 -4.22
N LEU A 31 11.66 3.16 -4.37
CA LEU A 31 10.37 3.04 -3.68
C LEU A 31 10.52 2.38 -2.30
N ALA A 32 11.27 1.28 -2.21
CA ALA A 32 11.38 0.50 -0.97
C ALA A 32 12.07 1.27 0.18
N TYR A 33 13.17 1.97 -0.12
CA TYR A 33 13.91 2.74 0.88
C TYR A 33 13.05 3.81 1.59
N PRO A 34 12.41 4.75 0.87
CA PRO A 34 11.59 5.76 1.52
C PRO A 34 10.39 5.15 2.25
N SER A 35 9.77 4.08 1.71
CA SER A 35 8.67 3.40 2.41
C SER A 35 9.08 2.86 3.79
N HIS A 36 10.26 2.26 3.90
CA HIS A 36 10.78 1.80 5.20
C HIS A 36 11.15 2.94 6.14
N VAL A 37 11.71 4.03 5.62
CA VAL A 37 12.07 5.22 6.42
C VAL A 37 10.81 5.90 6.96
N ILE A 38 9.79 6.10 6.13
CA ILE A 38 8.51 6.68 6.53
C ILE A 38 7.84 5.81 7.59
N GLN A 39 7.90 4.48 7.47
CA GLN A 39 7.37 3.57 8.48
C GLN A 39 8.12 3.66 9.80
N PHE A 40 9.45 3.75 9.78
CA PHE A 40 10.25 3.91 10.99
C PHE A 40 9.90 5.20 11.74
N ILE A 41 9.69 6.29 11.00
CA ILE A 41 9.26 7.57 11.56
C ILE A 41 7.78 7.52 11.98
N GLY A 42 6.91 6.85 11.24
CA GLY A 42 5.47 6.76 11.50
C GLY A 42 5.12 5.88 12.70
N PHE A 43 5.90 4.85 12.98
CA PHE A 43 5.69 3.93 14.09
C PHE A 43 5.57 4.62 15.47
N PRO A 44 6.49 5.53 15.88
CA PRO A 44 6.33 6.25 17.14
C PRO A 44 5.09 7.16 17.16
N PHE A 45 4.69 7.75 16.03
CA PHE A 45 3.44 8.53 15.95
C PHE A 45 2.20 7.66 16.14
N GLN A 46 2.20 6.44 15.59
CA GLN A 46 1.10 5.48 15.75
C GLN A 46 0.95 5.06 17.23
N ILE A 47 2.07 4.85 17.94
CA ILE A 47 2.09 4.56 19.39
C ILE A 47 1.59 5.77 20.19
N LEU A 48 2.07 6.98 19.89
CA LEU A 48 1.61 8.22 20.53
C LEU A 48 0.10 8.39 20.38
N THR A 49 -0.42 8.16 19.18
CA THR A 49 -1.84 8.27 18.86
C THR A 49 -2.66 7.25 19.64
N PHE A 50 -2.20 5.99 19.72
CA PHE A 50 -2.84 4.96 20.53
C PHE A 50 -2.89 5.36 22.02
N TRP A 51 -1.78 5.87 22.55
CA TRP A 51 -1.71 6.34 23.93
C TRP A 51 -2.66 7.53 24.18
N LEU A 52 -2.71 8.49 23.26
CA LEU A 52 -3.64 9.64 23.33
C LEU A 52 -5.10 9.19 23.30
N ILE A 53 -5.47 8.23 22.45
CA ILE A 53 -6.83 7.67 22.40
C ILE A 53 -7.20 7.03 23.75
N LEU A 54 -6.27 6.32 24.40
CA LEU A 54 -6.54 5.73 25.71
C LEU A 54 -6.65 6.76 26.84
N LYS A 55 -5.73 7.74 26.87
CA LYS A 55 -5.61 8.73 27.96
C LYS A 55 -6.57 9.90 27.86
N LYS A 56 -6.86 10.38 26.65
CA LYS A 56 -7.59 11.64 26.43
C LYS A 56 -9.07 11.44 26.16
N THR A 57 -9.52 10.23 25.80
CA THR A 57 -10.93 9.94 25.55
C THR A 57 -11.72 9.90 26.87
N PRO A 58 -12.60 10.89 27.15
CA PRO A 58 -13.34 10.96 28.41
C PRO A 58 -14.47 9.92 28.45
N GLU A 59 -14.89 9.52 29.66
CA GLU A 59 -15.93 8.50 29.87
C GLU A 59 -17.29 8.83 29.24
N SER A 60 -17.59 10.10 28.95
CA SER A 60 -18.87 10.50 28.34
C SER A 60 -19.03 10.05 26.88
N MET A 61 -17.95 9.60 26.23
CA MET A 61 -17.95 9.06 24.86
C MET A 61 -17.55 7.57 24.81
N LYS A 62 -17.85 6.79 25.85
CA LYS A 62 -17.57 5.34 25.92
C LYS A 62 -18.03 4.57 24.68
N SER A 63 -19.19 4.92 24.11
CA SER A 63 -19.74 4.28 22.90
C SER A 63 -18.84 4.48 21.66
N ILE A 64 -18.14 5.60 21.56
CA ILE A 64 -17.32 5.98 20.39
C ILE A 64 -15.85 5.57 20.58
N LYS A 65 -15.41 5.35 21.83
CA LYS A 65 -14.04 4.96 22.16
C LYS A 65 -13.63 3.63 21.52
N ASN A 66 -14.44 2.59 21.68
CA ASN A 66 -14.17 1.27 21.11
C ASN A 66 -14.07 1.29 19.58
N PRO A 67 -15.03 1.86 18.84
CA PRO A 67 -14.91 1.96 17.40
C PRO A 67 -13.68 2.79 17.01
N LEU A 68 -13.39 3.92 17.66
CA LEU A 68 -12.20 4.72 17.36
C LEU A 68 -10.88 3.95 17.55
N MET A 69 -10.77 3.12 18.59
CA MET A 69 -9.62 2.23 18.79
C MET A 69 -9.49 1.18 17.68
N ILE A 70 -10.60 0.51 17.32
CA ILE A 70 -10.60 -0.51 16.27
C ILE A 70 -10.18 0.13 14.93
N ALA A 71 -10.67 1.32 14.62
CA ALA A 71 -10.26 2.07 13.44
C ALA A 71 -8.75 2.29 13.38
N HIS A 72 -8.16 2.74 14.49
CA HIS A 72 -6.73 3.01 14.59
C HIS A 72 -5.91 1.73 14.42
N ILE A 73 -6.35 0.63 15.03
CA ILE A 73 -5.71 -0.69 14.88
C ILE A 73 -5.78 -1.16 13.43
N LEU A 74 -6.92 -1.03 12.75
CA LEU A 74 -7.06 -1.41 11.34
C LEU A 74 -6.18 -0.55 10.42
N CYS A 75 -6.11 0.76 10.65
CA CYS A 75 -5.23 1.65 9.88
C CYS A 75 -3.75 1.31 10.08
N THR A 76 -3.30 1.13 11.32
CA THR A 76 -1.90 0.77 11.61
C THR A 76 -1.52 -0.60 11.04
N LEU A 77 -2.45 -1.55 11.04
CA LEU A 77 -2.26 -2.85 10.39
C LEU A 77 -2.12 -2.71 8.87
N LEU A 78 -2.94 -1.86 8.25
CA LEU A 78 -2.88 -1.56 6.82
C LEU A 78 -1.55 -0.89 6.43
N ASP A 79 -1.11 0.10 7.20
CA ASP A 79 0.16 0.80 6.98
C ASP A 79 1.34 -0.18 7.04
N PHE A 80 1.33 -1.07 8.03
CA PHE A 80 2.35 -2.13 8.14
C PHE A 80 2.29 -3.07 6.92
N HIS A 81 1.09 -3.46 6.48
CA HIS A 81 0.95 -4.30 5.29
C HIS A 81 1.53 -3.64 4.04
N PHE A 82 1.29 -2.35 3.80
CA PHE A 82 1.81 -1.60 2.65
C PHE A 82 3.30 -1.26 2.73
N SER A 83 3.88 -1.19 3.93
CA SER A 83 5.29 -0.83 4.10
C SER A 83 6.21 -2.04 4.19
N THR A 84 5.86 -3.09 4.94
CA THR A 84 6.76 -4.22 5.23
C THR A 84 6.40 -5.50 4.48
N LEU A 85 5.10 -5.79 4.33
CA LEU A 85 4.64 -7.04 3.70
C LEU A 85 4.54 -6.90 2.18
N VAL A 86 3.96 -5.80 1.71
CA VAL A 86 3.60 -5.53 0.33
C VAL A 86 4.05 -4.12 0.00
N THR A 87 5.26 -3.92 -0.52
CA THR A 87 5.59 -2.65 -1.18
C THR A 87 5.16 -2.78 -2.64
N PRO A 88 3.98 -2.26 -3.05
CA PRO A 88 3.49 -2.43 -4.41
C PRO A 88 4.27 -1.52 -5.34
N TYR A 89 5.10 -2.11 -6.18
CA TYR A 89 5.77 -1.38 -7.25
C TYR A 89 4.83 -1.29 -8.45
N MET A 90 4.19 -0.13 -8.63
CA MET A 90 3.16 0.08 -9.66
C MET A 90 3.77 0.53 -11.00
N PHE A 91 3.36 -0.14 -12.08
CA PHE A 91 3.64 0.25 -13.46
C PHE A 91 2.45 1.04 -14.01
N LEU A 92 2.63 2.36 -14.12
CA LEU A 92 1.61 3.32 -14.56
C LEU A 92 0.97 3.05 -15.94
N PRO A 93 1.65 2.52 -16.97
CA PRO A 93 0.99 2.27 -18.25
C PRO A 93 0.10 1.01 -18.25
N SER A 94 0.31 0.07 -17.33
CA SER A 94 -0.38 -1.23 -17.30
C SER A 94 -1.18 -1.48 -16.02
N PHE A 95 -1.31 -0.50 -15.12
CA PHE A 95 -1.96 -0.62 -13.80
C PHE A 95 -1.61 -1.93 -13.06
N THR A 96 -0.41 -2.44 -13.32
CA THR A 96 0.08 -3.72 -12.80
C THR A 96 1.04 -3.39 -11.67
N TYR A 97 1.04 -4.18 -10.61
CA TYR A 97 2.01 -4.02 -9.52
C TYR A 97 2.77 -5.30 -9.24
N ILE A 98 4.00 -5.14 -8.76
CA ILE A 98 4.82 -6.25 -8.26
C ILE A 98 5.04 -6.03 -6.77
N PRO A 99 4.73 -7.01 -5.90
CA PRO A 99 5.02 -6.93 -4.48
C PRO A 99 6.50 -7.25 -4.21
N ILE A 100 7.25 -6.29 -3.68
CA ILE A 100 8.70 -6.42 -3.45
C ILE A 100 9.03 -6.64 -1.96
N GLY A 101 8.02 -6.76 -1.10
CA GLY A 101 8.17 -6.98 0.35
C GLY A 101 8.44 -8.44 0.77
N ILE A 102 8.27 -8.73 2.07
CA ILE A 102 8.51 -10.07 2.67
C ILE A 102 7.74 -11.20 1.94
N LEU A 103 6.54 -10.91 1.45
CA LEU A 103 5.74 -11.85 0.68
C LEU A 103 6.32 -12.16 -0.71
N GLY A 104 7.07 -11.23 -1.30
CA GLY A 104 7.87 -11.46 -2.49
C GLY A 104 9.04 -12.41 -2.22
N LEU A 105 9.69 -12.28 -1.06
CA LEU A 105 10.74 -13.22 -0.62
C LEU A 105 10.17 -14.63 -0.36
N LEU A 106 8.98 -14.71 0.22
CA LEU A 106 8.27 -15.97 0.48
C LEU A 106 7.60 -16.58 -0.78
N ARG A 107 7.72 -15.93 -1.96
CA ARG A 107 7.09 -16.35 -3.22
C ARG A 107 5.59 -16.66 -3.09
N VAL A 108 4.88 -15.89 -2.27
CA VAL A 108 3.43 -16.04 -2.13
C VAL A 108 2.76 -15.48 -3.40
N PRO A 109 1.76 -16.17 -3.98
CA PRO A 109 1.08 -15.69 -5.17
C PRO A 109 0.38 -14.35 -4.93
N VAL A 110 0.54 -13.43 -5.88
CA VAL A 110 0.00 -12.06 -5.85
C VAL A 110 -1.51 -12.04 -5.60
N LEU A 111 -2.25 -13.06 -6.07
CA LEU A 111 -3.69 -13.21 -5.84
C LEU A 111 -4.04 -13.24 -4.34
N ILE A 112 -3.35 -14.07 -3.56
CA ILE A 112 -3.60 -14.21 -2.12
C ILE A 112 -3.27 -12.90 -1.42
N GLN A 113 -2.14 -12.28 -1.78
CA GLN A 113 -1.69 -11.02 -1.22
C GLN A 113 -2.67 -9.86 -1.50
N SER A 114 -3.24 -9.83 -2.72
CA SER A 114 -4.25 -8.86 -3.12
C SER A 114 -5.58 -9.04 -2.39
N PHE A 115 -5.94 -10.29 -2.07
CA PHE A 115 -7.14 -10.61 -1.31
C PHE A 115 -7.03 -10.04 0.11
N PHE A 116 -5.94 -10.34 0.82
CA PHE A 116 -5.68 -9.79 2.15
C PHE A 116 -5.70 -8.25 2.15
N MET A 117 -5.09 -7.61 1.15
CA MET A 117 -5.11 -6.15 1.01
C MET A 117 -6.54 -5.60 0.90
N THR A 118 -7.36 -6.25 0.06
CA THR A 118 -8.74 -5.85 -0.21
C THR A 118 -9.62 -6.01 1.03
N GLU A 119 -9.49 -7.12 1.76
CA GLU A 119 -10.25 -7.35 3.00
C GLU A 119 -9.96 -6.27 4.06
N THR A 120 -8.69 -5.85 4.18
CA THR A 120 -8.30 -4.84 5.17
C THR A 120 -8.81 -3.44 4.78
N LEU A 121 -8.85 -3.13 3.48
CA LEU A 121 -9.41 -1.88 2.96
C LEU A 121 -10.94 -1.84 3.14
N ILE A 122 -11.65 -2.91 2.79
CA ILE A 122 -13.09 -3.04 3.00
C ILE A 122 -13.42 -2.93 4.49
N GLY A 123 -12.64 -3.59 5.36
CA GLY A 123 -12.81 -3.51 6.81
C GLY A 123 -12.69 -2.07 7.31
N LYS A 124 -11.68 -1.31 6.85
CA LYS A 124 -11.50 0.10 7.20
C LYS A 124 -12.63 0.98 6.68
N ASP A 125 -13.01 0.82 5.41
CA ASP A 125 -14.03 1.67 4.77
C ASP A 125 -15.43 1.36 5.30
N CYS A 126 -15.75 0.09 5.53
CA CYS A 126 -16.98 -0.35 6.18
C CYS A 126 -17.07 0.21 7.61
N PHE A 127 -15.97 0.18 8.36
CA PHE A 127 -15.90 0.77 9.68
C PHE A 127 -16.07 2.31 9.66
N VAL A 128 -15.41 3.02 8.72
CA VAL A 128 -15.58 4.47 8.54
C VAL A 128 -17.02 4.81 8.15
N ARG A 129 -17.64 4.00 7.29
CA ARG A 129 -19.04 4.13 6.86
C ARG A 129 -20.03 3.84 7.99
N PHE A 130 -19.74 2.90 8.89
CA PHE A 130 -20.58 2.60 10.05
C PHE A 130 -20.61 3.75 11.07
N ARG A 131 -19.57 4.56 11.10
CA ARG A 131 -19.45 5.70 12.03
C ARG A 131 -20.16 6.98 11.54
N ASN A 132 -20.39 7.13 10.23
CA ASN A 132 -20.89 8.38 9.61
C ASN A 132 -22.36 8.28 9.22
#